data_AF-A0A834X9M0-F1
#
_entry.id   AF-A0A834X9M0-F1
#
_cell.length_a   1.000
_cell.length_b   1.000
_cell.length_c   1.000
_cell.angle_alpha   90.00
_cell.angle_beta   90.00
_cell.angle_gamma   90.00
#
_symmetry.space_group_name_H-M   'P 1'
#
loop_
_entity.id
_entity.type
_entity.pdbx_description
1 polymer ?
#
loop_
_entity_poly.entity_id
_entity_poly.type
_entity_poly.pdbx_seq_one_letter_code
_entity_poly.pdbx_strand_id
1 'polypeptide(L)'
;MESLSLVLPHHSTKLTPVASVATVPSISFASVTPQRRKTSAPKRSPKLTKPISPLTPTTTTTDTALDSSLPLKKVLVPIGFGTEEMEAVILVDVLRRAGAEVTVASVEPQLEVEAAGGTKLVADTDISACSHEVFDLVALPGGMPGSARLRDCDVLRKITCKQAEEKRLYGAICAAPAVTLLPWGLLRKKKTTCHPAFMDKLPTFWAVKSNIQVSGELTTSRGPGTTFQFALSLVEQLFGESAAKEIGELLLMGTANDNTAQEFNTVEWSLSHHTPNVLLPIAHGSEEIEVVIIADILKRARANVIVASVENNLEISASRGTKIVADILIADAQESAHDLIILPGGNAGVQRLTKSKVLKKLLKEQNSAGRIYGAVSSSPAILHKQGLLKEKRFTAHPSVVDKLKDEAINGAKVVIDGKLITSEGLSSVTDFALAIVNKLYGNGRARSVAEGLVFEYPKS
;
A
#
# COMPACT_ATOMS: atom_id res chain seq x y z
N MET A 1 30.71 53.41 -19.77
CA MET A 1 29.43 52.76 -19.39
C MET A 1 29.76 51.32 -19.11
N GLU A 2 30.32 51.01 -17.94
CA GLU A 2 29.75 50.98 -16.58
C GLU A 2 29.64 49.51 -16.16
N SER A 3 30.61 49.11 -15.36
CA SER A 3 30.62 47.91 -14.54
C SER A 3 30.20 48.30 -13.12
N LEU A 4 29.16 47.68 -12.58
CA LEU A 4 28.76 47.86 -11.19
C LEU A 4 28.62 46.50 -10.52
N SER A 5 29.65 46.20 -9.72
CA SER A 5 29.75 45.15 -8.72
C SER A 5 28.93 45.54 -7.48
N LEU A 6 28.17 44.60 -6.93
CA LEU A 6 27.51 44.76 -5.63
C LEU A 6 27.71 43.52 -4.76
N VAL A 7 28.18 43.83 -3.56
CA VAL A 7 28.69 42.99 -2.48
C VAL A 7 27.52 42.48 -1.62
N LEU A 8 27.58 41.22 -1.18
CA LEU A 8 26.72 40.67 -0.12
C LEU A 8 27.51 40.57 1.19
N PRO A 9 26.98 41.02 2.34
CA PRO A 9 27.67 40.89 3.63
C PRO A 9 27.37 39.56 4.33
N HIS A 10 28.43 38.91 4.80
CA HIS A 10 28.42 37.82 5.77
C HIS A 10 28.12 38.35 7.18
N HIS A 11 27.11 37.79 7.86
CA HIS A 11 26.97 37.89 9.31
C HIS A 11 27.24 36.53 9.95
N SER A 12 28.32 36.46 10.73
CA SER A 12 28.62 35.35 11.64
C SER A 12 28.00 35.64 13.01
N THR A 13 27.18 34.73 13.52
CA THR A 13 26.73 34.73 14.92
C THR A 13 27.32 33.52 15.62
N LYS A 14 28.26 33.79 16.53
CA LYS A 14 28.77 32.83 17.52
C LYS A 14 27.67 32.55 18.55
N LEU A 15 27.40 31.28 18.84
CA LEU A 15 26.64 30.86 20.00
C LEU A 15 27.45 29.81 20.79
N THR A 16 27.65 30.13 22.06
CA THR A 16 28.33 29.36 23.12
C THR A 16 27.48 28.16 23.59
N PRO A 17 28.08 27.09 24.10
CA PRO A 17 27.34 25.91 24.56
C PRO A 17 26.88 26.10 26.01
N VAL A 18 25.62 25.77 26.29
CA VAL A 18 25.11 25.60 27.66
C VAL A 18 24.79 24.12 27.85
N ALA A 19 25.54 23.48 28.74
CA ALA A 19 25.24 22.18 29.30
C ALA A 19 24.17 22.33 30.38
N SER A 20 23.20 21.43 30.43
CA SER A 20 22.67 20.96 31.71
C SER A 20 22.01 19.60 31.58
N VAL A 21 22.58 18.65 32.31
CA VAL A 21 22.10 17.29 32.54
C VAL A 21 20.92 17.36 33.51
N ALA A 22 19.83 16.66 33.21
CA ALA A 22 18.78 16.36 34.17
C ALA A 22 18.49 14.85 34.13
N THR A 23 19.02 14.16 35.13
CA THR A 23 18.77 12.76 35.47
C THR A 23 17.40 12.62 36.13
N VAL A 24 16.58 11.70 35.62
CA VAL A 24 15.31 11.28 36.24
C VAL A 24 15.54 9.97 37.00
N PRO A 25 15.08 9.82 38.26
CA PRO A 25 15.38 8.64 39.06
C PRO A 25 14.51 7.44 38.65
N SER A 26 15.16 6.29 38.56
CA SER A 26 14.57 4.98 38.27
C SER A 26 13.79 4.47 39.48
N ILE A 27 12.50 4.18 39.30
CA ILE A 27 11.67 3.50 40.30
C ILE A 27 11.70 2.00 39.99
N SER A 28 12.28 1.22 40.89
CA SER A 28 12.23 -0.23 40.89
C SER A 28 10.91 -0.71 41.51
N PHE A 29 10.15 -1.54 40.79
CA PHE A 29 9.08 -2.35 41.38
C PHE A 29 9.35 -3.84 41.15
N ALA A 30 9.28 -4.56 42.27
CA ALA A 30 9.58 -5.96 42.44
C ALA A 30 8.62 -6.87 41.67
N SER A 31 9.18 -7.96 41.14
CA SER A 31 8.48 -9.07 40.52
C SER A 31 7.79 -9.95 41.58
N VAL A 32 6.47 -10.11 41.46
CA VAL A 32 5.70 -11.08 42.24
C VAL A 32 5.30 -12.24 41.33
N THR A 33 5.94 -13.39 41.55
CA THR A 33 5.57 -14.69 40.99
C THR A 33 4.32 -15.26 41.68
N PRO A 34 3.31 -15.77 40.95
CA PRO A 34 2.26 -16.59 41.55
C PRO A 34 2.63 -18.07 41.57
N GLN A 35 2.53 -18.66 42.77
CA GLN A 35 2.69 -20.08 43.03
C GLN A 35 1.60 -20.95 42.41
N ARG A 36 2.05 -22.12 41.94
CA ARG A 36 1.30 -23.22 41.34
C ARG A 36 0.63 -24.08 42.42
N ARG A 37 -0.70 -24.26 42.37
CA ARG A 37 -1.43 -25.23 43.21
C ARG A 37 -1.96 -26.38 42.35
N LYS A 38 -1.57 -27.60 42.73
CA LYS A 38 -2.02 -28.89 42.19
C LYS A 38 -3.37 -29.27 42.80
N THR A 39 -4.31 -29.77 41.99
CA THR A 39 -5.34 -30.72 42.44
C THR A 39 -5.70 -31.71 41.32
N SER A 40 -6.05 -32.92 41.74
CA SER A 40 -6.07 -34.21 41.05
C SER A 40 -7.34 -34.55 40.26
N ALA A 41 -7.18 -35.48 39.30
CA ALA A 41 -8.20 -36.09 38.45
C ALA A 41 -9.23 -36.97 39.20
N PRO A 42 -10.28 -37.45 38.51
CA PRO A 42 -10.26 -38.88 38.12
C PRO A 42 -10.78 -39.21 36.70
N LYS A 43 -10.31 -40.36 36.21
CA LYS A 43 -10.63 -41.04 34.93
C LYS A 43 -12.03 -41.69 34.94
N ARG A 44 -12.70 -41.72 33.78
CA ARG A 44 -13.63 -42.79 33.38
C ARG A 44 -13.75 -42.90 31.86
N SER A 45 -13.41 -44.07 31.32
CA SER A 45 -13.68 -44.54 29.96
C SER A 45 -15.09 -45.14 29.85
N PRO A 46 -15.72 -45.17 28.67
CA PRO A 46 -16.04 -46.49 28.10
C PRO A 46 -16.07 -46.62 26.55
N LYS A 47 -15.61 -47.80 26.11
CA LYS A 47 -16.15 -48.76 25.13
C LYS A 47 -16.63 -48.35 23.72
N LEU A 48 -16.03 -49.10 22.77
CA LEU A 48 -16.46 -49.44 21.42
C LEU A 48 -17.94 -49.89 21.30
N THR A 49 -18.62 -49.40 20.26
CA THR A 49 -19.72 -50.11 19.57
C THR A 49 -19.86 -49.60 18.12
N LYS A 50 -19.92 -50.52 17.15
CA LYS A 50 -20.22 -50.30 15.72
C LYS A 50 -21.72 -49.98 15.51
N PRO A 51 -22.06 -49.28 14.41
CA PRO A 51 -23.04 -49.83 13.44
C PRO A 51 -22.57 -49.62 11.99
N ILE A 52 -22.45 -50.66 11.16
CA ILE A 52 -23.40 -51.13 10.13
C ILE A 52 -23.88 -50.02 9.18
N SER A 53 -23.34 -50.03 7.96
CA SER A 53 -23.73 -49.25 6.78
C SER A 53 -25.00 -49.79 6.11
N PRO A 54 -25.68 -48.95 5.31
CA PRO A 54 -26.35 -49.40 4.08
C PRO A 54 -25.62 -48.92 2.82
N LEU A 55 -25.58 -49.81 1.81
CA LEU A 55 -25.12 -49.60 0.43
C LEU A 55 -25.95 -48.47 -0.25
N THR A 56 -25.47 -47.64 -1.18
CA THR A 56 -24.95 -47.82 -2.57
C THR A 56 -24.85 -46.38 -3.17
N PRO A 57 -24.34 -46.06 -4.38
CA PRO A 57 -23.56 -46.81 -5.36
C PRO A 57 -22.24 -46.14 -5.79
N THR A 58 -21.38 -46.98 -6.35
CA THR A 58 -20.10 -46.66 -6.99
C THR A 58 -20.27 -45.60 -8.08
N THR A 59 -19.68 -44.43 -7.88
CA THR A 59 -19.38 -43.50 -8.97
C THR A 59 -17.87 -43.39 -9.02
N THR A 60 -17.29 -43.88 -10.10
CA THR A 60 -15.86 -43.82 -10.38
C THR A 60 -15.48 -42.36 -10.65
N THR A 61 -15.21 -41.59 -9.60
CA THR A 61 -14.51 -40.32 -9.74
C THR A 61 -13.03 -40.63 -9.63
N THR A 62 -12.34 -40.53 -10.76
CA THR A 62 -10.89 -40.36 -10.81
C THR A 62 -10.54 -39.09 -10.03
N ASP A 63 -10.32 -39.24 -8.72
CA ASP A 63 -9.62 -38.27 -7.89
C ASP A 63 -8.15 -38.27 -8.32
N THR A 64 -7.86 -37.59 -9.43
CA THR A 64 -6.54 -37.01 -9.62
C THR A 64 -6.45 -35.84 -8.64
N ALA A 65 -6.06 -36.16 -7.41
CA ALA A 65 -5.44 -35.18 -6.52
C ALA A 65 -4.23 -34.62 -7.29
N LEU A 66 -4.38 -33.41 -7.83
CA LEU A 66 -3.28 -32.68 -8.44
C LEU A 66 -2.29 -32.40 -7.31
N ASP A 67 -1.16 -33.10 -7.36
CA ASP A 67 -0.03 -32.92 -6.48
C ASP A 67 0.44 -31.46 -6.55
N SER A 68 0.19 -30.68 -5.49
CA SER A 68 0.62 -29.28 -5.36
C SER A 68 2.09 -29.20 -4.94
N SER A 69 2.97 -29.91 -5.64
CA SER A 69 4.38 -30.11 -5.26
C SER A 69 5.36 -29.16 -5.95
N LEU A 70 4.87 -28.16 -6.69
CA LEU A 70 5.75 -27.11 -7.22
C LEU A 70 6.25 -26.24 -6.05
N PRO A 71 7.58 -26.04 -5.92
CA PRO A 71 8.13 -25.20 -4.87
C PRO A 71 7.61 -23.76 -5.02
N LEU A 72 7.18 -23.17 -3.91
CA LEU A 72 6.73 -21.78 -3.86
C LEU A 72 7.84 -20.84 -4.36
N LYS A 73 7.48 -19.87 -5.21
CA LYS A 73 8.42 -18.86 -5.71
C LYS A 73 8.77 -17.89 -4.59
N LYS A 74 10.04 -17.85 -4.19
CA LYS A 74 10.54 -16.96 -3.14
C LYS A 74 10.87 -15.60 -3.71
N VAL A 75 10.34 -14.54 -3.11
CA VAL A 75 10.57 -13.16 -3.54
C VAL A 75 11.10 -12.34 -2.37
N LEU A 76 12.12 -11.51 -2.64
CA LEU A 76 12.60 -10.49 -1.72
C LEU A 76 12.13 -9.10 -2.16
N VAL A 77 11.44 -8.38 -1.27
CA VAL A 77 11.16 -6.95 -1.40
C VAL A 77 11.82 -6.22 -0.22
N PRO A 78 12.99 -5.57 -0.42
CA PRO A 78 13.65 -4.86 0.66
C PRO A 78 13.05 -3.45 0.83
N ILE A 79 12.92 -3.03 2.08
CA ILE A 79 12.44 -1.69 2.45
C ILE A 79 13.45 -1.01 3.36
N GLY A 80 13.55 0.32 3.26
CA GLY A 80 14.37 1.16 4.11
C GLY A 80 13.74 2.53 4.30
N PHE A 81 14.31 3.35 5.19
CA PHE A 81 13.76 4.67 5.49
C PHE A 81 13.62 5.51 4.21
N GLY A 82 12.41 6.00 3.94
CA GLY A 82 12.09 6.74 2.73
C GLY A 82 11.94 5.88 1.47
N THR A 83 11.73 4.57 1.59
CA THR A 83 11.23 3.73 0.48
C THR A 83 9.88 4.27 0.01
N GLU A 84 9.63 4.20 -1.30
CA GLU A 84 8.34 4.57 -1.88
C GLU A 84 7.26 3.53 -1.49
N GLU A 85 6.27 3.94 -0.71
CA GLU A 85 5.29 3.03 -0.12
C GLU A 85 4.34 2.40 -1.14
N MET A 86 3.89 3.13 -2.17
CA MET A 86 3.01 2.58 -3.19
C MET A 86 3.75 1.48 -3.95
N GLU A 87 5.01 1.73 -4.31
CA GLU A 87 5.84 0.78 -5.03
C GLU A 87 6.06 -0.50 -4.22
N ALA A 88 6.43 -0.37 -2.95
CA ALA A 88 6.67 -1.51 -2.07
C ALA A 88 5.40 -2.34 -1.82
N VAL A 89 4.29 -1.68 -1.47
CA VAL A 89 3.05 -2.37 -1.09
C VAL A 89 2.37 -3.03 -2.29
N ILE A 90 2.33 -2.38 -3.46
CA ILE A 90 1.76 -2.99 -4.67
C ILE A 90 2.60 -4.21 -5.08
N LEU A 91 3.94 -4.13 -5.02
CA LEU A 91 4.80 -5.28 -5.32
C LEU A 91 4.50 -6.46 -4.40
N VAL A 92 4.43 -6.22 -3.09
CA VAL A 92 4.16 -7.25 -2.09
C VAL A 92 2.79 -7.88 -2.29
N ASP A 93 1.74 -7.06 -2.41
CA ASP A 93 0.36 -7.53 -2.55
C ASP A 93 0.17 -8.33 -3.84
N VAL A 94 0.58 -7.79 -5.00
CA VAL A 94 0.37 -8.42 -6.31
C VAL A 94 1.13 -9.74 -6.43
N LEU A 95 2.38 -9.79 -5.94
CA LEU A 95 3.18 -11.03 -5.98
C LEU A 95 2.62 -12.09 -5.01
N ARG A 96 2.11 -11.69 -3.83
CA ARG A 96 1.41 -12.62 -2.93
C ARG A 96 0.10 -13.14 -3.54
N ARG A 97 -0.65 -12.31 -4.27
CA ARG A 97 -1.85 -12.74 -5.01
C ARG A 97 -1.52 -13.77 -6.09
N ALA A 98 -0.38 -13.64 -6.75
CA ALA A 98 0.12 -14.62 -7.73
C ALA A 98 0.62 -15.93 -7.09
N GLY A 99 0.64 -16.03 -5.76
CA GLY A 99 1.08 -17.23 -5.04
C GLY A 99 2.57 -17.23 -4.67
N ALA A 100 3.27 -16.09 -4.78
CA ALA A 100 4.66 -15.99 -4.36
C ALA A 100 4.79 -15.88 -2.84
N GLU A 101 5.84 -16.51 -2.29
CA GLU A 101 6.28 -16.31 -0.91
C GLU A 101 7.13 -15.03 -0.85
N VAL A 102 6.48 -13.91 -0.55
CA VAL A 102 7.16 -12.60 -0.48
C VAL A 102 7.67 -12.33 0.93
N THR A 103 8.99 -12.23 1.05
CA THR A 103 9.71 -11.75 2.24
C THR A 103 9.91 -10.23 2.13
N VAL A 104 9.32 -9.47 3.05
CA VAL A 104 9.63 -8.05 3.21
C VAL A 104 10.77 -7.89 4.20
N ALA A 105 11.92 -7.39 3.76
CA ALA A 105 13.11 -7.29 4.61
C ALA A 105 13.52 -5.84 4.85
N SER A 106 13.74 -5.47 6.11
CA SER A 106 14.27 -4.15 6.45
C SER A 106 15.77 -4.09 6.22
N VAL A 107 16.24 -3.06 5.53
CA VAL A 107 17.69 -2.72 5.47
C VAL A 107 18.12 -1.78 6.60
N GLU A 108 17.18 -1.40 7.47
CA GLU A 108 17.42 -0.59 8.66
C GLU A 108 17.67 -1.48 9.89
N PRO A 109 18.24 -0.94 11.00
CA PRO A 109 18.42 -1.70 12.24
C PRO A 109 17.12 -2.19 12.90
N GLN A 110 15.97 -1.64 12.50
CA GLN A 110 14.66 -1.96 13.02
C GLN A 110 13.72 -2.44 11.91
N LEU A 111 12.68 -3.20 12.28
CA LEU A 111 11.68 -3.71 11.33
C LEU A 111 10.65 -2.64 10.92
N GLU A 112 10.33 -1.70 11.82
CA GLU A 112 9.43 -0.58 11.50
C GLU A 112 10.19 0.50 10.71
N VAL A 113 9.69 0.79 9.52
CA VAL A 113 10.28 1.71 8.56
C VAL A 113 9.26 2.77 8.17
N GLU A 114 9.62 4.03 8.32
CA GLU A 114 8.85 5.15 7.77
C GLU A 114 9.19 5.33 6.28
N ALA A 115 8.17 5.21 5.43
CA ALA A 115 8.25 5.38 3.98
C ALA A 115 8.27 6.87 3.58
N ALA A 116 8.47 7.16 2.29
CA ALA A 116 8.68 8.52 1.79
C ALA A 116 7.50 9.47 2.04
N GLY A 117 6.26 8.97 1.94
CA GLY A 117 5.03 9.69 2.27
C GLY A 117 4.60 9.58 3.73
N GLY A 118 5.47 9.04 4.61
CA GLY A 118 5.23 8.93 6.05
C GLY A 118 4.36 7.74 6.45
N THR A 119 4.02 6.83 5.53
CA THR A 119 3.42 5.54 5.89
C THR A 119 4.43 4.71 6.67
N LYS A 120 4.02 4.12 7.80
CA LYS A 120 4.88 3.24 8.59
C LYS A 120 4.61 1.78 8.25
N LEU A 121 5.60 1.10 7.70
CA LEU A 121 5.55 -0.31 7.33
C LEU A 121 6.39 -1.13 8.31
N VAL A 122 5.97 -2.36 8.63
CA VAL A 122 6.76 -3.29 9.44
C VAL A 122 7.23 -4.45 8.57
N ALA A 123 8.54 -4.58 8.40
CA ALA A 123 9.16 -5.69 7.70
C ALA A 123 8.89 -7.03 8.40
N ASP A 124 8.93 -8.11 7.63
CA ASP A 124 8.82 -9.47 8.14
C ASP A 124 10.11 -9.90 8.87
N THR A 125 11.26 -9.42 8.38
CA THR A 125 12.58 -9.77 8.89
C THR A 125 13.62 -8.67 8.65
N ASP A 126 14.77 -8.77 9.30
CA ASP A 126 15.97 -8.01 8.98
C ASP A 126 16.66 -8.60 7.73
N ILE A 127 17.25 -7.75 6.89
CA ILE A 127 17.94 -8.17 5.67
C ILE A 127 19.11 -9.13 5.94
N SER A 128 19.75 -9.05 7.11
CA SER A 128 20.82 -9.96 7.51
C SER A 128 20.37 -11.41 7.58
N ALA A 129 19.10 -11.67 7.95
CA ALA A 129 18.54 -13.02 7.98
C ALA A 129 18.36 -13.61 6.57
N CYS A 130 18.36 -12.77 5.53
CA CYS A 130 18.22 -13.19 4.13
C CYS A 130 19.56 -13.51 3.45
N SER A 131 20.71 -13.37 4.12
CA SER A 131 22.04 -13.44 3.48
C SER A 131 22.37 -14.78 2.82
N HIS A 132 21.73 -15.85 3.27
CA HIS A 132 21.93 -17.22 2.79
C HIS A 132 20.73 -17.77 2.01
N GLU A 133 19.64 -17.00 1.92
CA GLU A 133 18.46 -17.39 1.16
C GLU A 133 18.71 -17.26 -0.34
N VAL A 134 18.00 -18.10 -1.10
CA VAL A 134 17.96 -18.02 -2.56
C VAL A 134 16.55 -17.61 -2.94
N PHE A 135 16.45 -16.53 -3.71
CA PHE A 135 15.19 -15.99 -4.19
C PHE A 135 15.02 -16.29 -5.69
N ASP A 136 13.79 -16.48 -6.13
CA ASP A 136 13.44 -16.49 -7.56
C ASP A 136 13.41 -15.06 -8.13
N LEU A 137 13.14 -14.07 -7.28
CA LEU A 137 13.08 -12.64 -7.63
C LEU A 137 13.56 -11.74 -6.47
N VAL A 138 14.35 -10.73 -6.80
CA VAL A 138 14.59 -9.56 -5.93
C VAL A 138 14.00 -8.31 -6.58
N ALA A 139 12.99 -7.69 -5.97
CA ALA A 139 12.31 -6.52 -6.53
C ALA A 139 12.54 -5.29 -5.63
N LEU A 140 13.25 -4.28 -6.16
CA LEU A 140 13.67 -3.10 -5.43
C LEU A 140 12.68 -1.93 -5.64
N PRO A 141 11.92 -1.52 -4.62
CA PRO A 141 11.16 -0.27 -4.67
C PRO A 141 12.11 0.92 -4.66
N GLY A 142 11.63 2.06 -5.16
CA GLY A 142 12.37 3.31 -5.23
C GLY A 142 12.20 4.18 -3.98
N GLY A 143 11.95 5.47 -4.23
CA GLY A 143 11.84 6.49 -3.18
C GLY A 143 13.20 7.05 -2.76
N MET A 144 13.18 8.20 -2.10
CA MET A 144 14.36 8.86 -1.52
C MET A 144 14.06 9.29 -0.09
N PRO A 145 14.97 9.05 0.88
CA PRO A 145 16.28 8.41 0.71
C PRO A 145 16.25 6.88 0.52
N GLY A 146 15.08 6.21 0.44
CA GLY A 146 14.97 4.74 0.40
C GLY A 146 15.90 4.04 -0.57
N SER A 147 15.96 4.47 -1.84
CA SER A 147 16.88 3.89 -2.82
C SER A 147 18.35 4.00 -2.40
N ALA A 148 18.74 5.11 -1.76
CA ALA A 148 20.09 5.27 -1.20
C ALA A 148 20.33 4.33 -0.01
N ARG A 149 19.33 4.13 0.87
CA ARG A 149 19.41 3.13 1.95
C ARG A 149 19.60 1.72 1.39
N LEU A 150 18.86 1.36 0.34
CA LEU A 150 19.05 0.09 -0.36
C LEU A 150 20.46 -0.03 -0.95
N ARG A 151 20.96 1.01 -1.64
CA ARG A 151 22.31 1.07 -2.23
C ARG A 151 23.42 0.82 -1.21
N ASP A 152 23.27 1.41 -0.03
CA ASP A 152 24.28 1.41 1.04
C ASP A 152 24.24 0.12 1.90
N CYS A 153 23.24 -0.74 1.69
CA CYS A 153 23.14 -2.03 2.35
C CYS A 153 24.03 -3.09 1.65
N ASP A 154 25.17 -3.39 2.25
CA ASP A 154 26.13 -4.38 1.72
C ASP A 154 25.55 -5.80 1.60
N VAL A 155 24.65 -6.20 2.51
CA VAL A 155 24.00 -7.52 2.46
C VAL A 155 23.08 -7.59 1.25
N LEU A 156 22.23 -6.58 1.04
CA LEU A 156 21.34 -6.52 -0.12
C LEU A 156 22.11 -6.45 -1.43
N ARG A 157 23.22 -5.68 -1.48
CA ARG A 157 24.11 -5.65 -2.65
C ARG A 157 24.59 -7.06 -2.98
N LYS A 158 25.10 -7.81 -2.00
CA LYS A 158 25.60 -9.18 -2.21
C LYS A 158 24.50 -10.12 -2.71
N ILE A 159 23.31 -10.08 -2.12
CA ILE A 159 22.16 -10.88 -2.55
C ILE A 159 21.83 -10.56 -4.02
N THR A 160 21.69 -9.28 -4.37
CA THR A 160 21.26 -8.85 -5.70
C THR A 160 22.34 -9.09 -6.77
N CYS A 161 23.62 -8.85 -6.46
CA CYS A 161 24.73 -9.15 -7.38
C CYS A 161 24.84 -10.65 -7.66
N LYS A 162 24.79 -11.48 -6.62
CA LYS A 162 24.72 -12.94 -6.79
C LYS A 162 23.51 -13.32 -7.64
N GLN A 163 22.41 -12.61 -7.48
CA GLN A 163 21.20 -12.90 -8.24
C GLN A 163 21.37 -12.66 -9.74
N ALA A 164 22.03 -11.56 -10.11
CA ALA A 164 22.38 -11.26 -11.49
C ALA A 164 23.44 -12.23 -12.06
N GLU A 165 24.46 -12.61 -11.28
CA GLU A 165 25.50 -13.58 -11.69
C GLU A 165 24.91 -14.95 -12.00
N GLU A 166 23.96 -15.40 -11.20
CA GLU A 166 23.25 -16.69 -11.35
C GLU A 166 22.08 -16.62 -12.35
N LYS A 167 21.90 -15.48 -13.04
CA LYS A 167 20.87 -15.26 -14.06
C LYS A 167 19.43 -15.54 -13.59
N ARG A 168 19.08 -15.25 -12.33
CA ARG A 168 17.64 -15.17 -11.95
C ARG A 168 17.17 -13.74 -11.89
N LEU A 169 15.86 -13.59 -11.75
CA LEU A 169 15.16 -12.35 -11.95
C LEU A 169 15.49 -11.33 -10.87
N TYR A 170 15.64 -10.08 -11.30
CA TYR A 170 15.67 -8.95 -10.40
C TYR A 170 15.02 -7.76 -11.10
N GLY A 171 14.46 -6.85 -10.32
CA GLY A 171 13.85 -5.65 -10.85
C GLY A 171 14.02 -4.46 -9.96
N ALA A 172 13.87 -3.27 -10.55
CA ALA A 172 13.89 -2.03 -9.81
C ALA A 172 12.96 -1.00 -10.45
N ILE A 173 12.31 -0.19 -9.63
CA ILE A 173 11.39 0.84 -10.08
C ILE A 173 11.83 2.22 -9.57
N CYS A 174 11.43 3.26 -10.30
CA CYS A 174 11.56 4.64 -9.87
C CYS A 174 13.01 5.12 -9.74
N ALA A 175 13.46 5.49 -8.55
CA ALA A 175 14.83 5.95 -8.31
C ALA A 175 15.82 4.77 -8.20
N ALA A 176 15.36 3.56 -7.85
CA ALA A 176 16.22 2.42 -7.58
C ALA A 176 17.10 1.97 -8.78
N PRO A 177 16.65 1.99 -10.05
CA PRO A 177 17.53 1.71 -11.18
C PRO A 177 18.77 2.64 -11.20
N ALA A 178 18.56 3.94 -11.11
CA ALA A 178 19.63 4.94 -11.22
C ALA A 178 20.45 5.11 -9.92
N VAL A 179 19.83 4.94 -8.76
CA VAL A 179 20.45 5.19 -7.45
C VAL A 179 21.04 3.92 -6.84
N THR A 180 20.44 2.76 -7.09
CA THR A 180 20.82 1.49 -6.45
C THR A 180 21.54 0.57 -7.43
N LEU A 181 20.89 0.19 -8.53
CA LEU A 181 21.43 -0.79 -9.46
C LEU A 181 22.62 -0.26 -10.27
N LEU A 182 22.60 1.01 -10.66
CA LEU A 182 23.67 1.62 -11.44
C LEU A 182 25.01 1.61 -10.68
N PRO A 183 25.13 2.08 -9.41
CA PRO A 183 26.36 1.96 -8.64
C PRO A 183 26.84 0.52 -8.40
N TRP A 184 25.92 -0.46 -8.37
CA TRP A 184 26.27 -1.88 -8.26
C TRP A 184 26.71 -2.51 -9.59
N GLY A 185 26.69 -1.75 -10.69
CA GLY A 185 27.10 -2.21 -12.02
C GLY A 185 26.07 -3.13 -12.70
N LEU A 186 24.85 -3.25 -12.15
CA LEU A 186 23.85 -4.21 -12.60
C LEU A 186 23.06 -3.76 -13.85
N LEU A 187 23.30 -2.55 -14.35
CA LEU A 187 22.69 -2.03 -15.58
C LEU A 187 23.56 -2.18 -16.84
N ARG A 188 24.77 -2.74 -16.72
CA ARG A 188 25.74 -2.75 -17.82
C ARG A 188 25.20 -3.49 -19.05
N LYS A 189 25.15 -2.78 -20.19
CA LYS A 189 24.65 -3.29 -21.49
C LYS A 189 23.19 -3.77 -21.47
N LYS A 190 22.37 -3.26 -20.53
CA LYS A 190 20.94 -3.57 -20.44
C LYS A 190 20.15 -2.30 -20.73
N LYS A 191 19.12 -2.37 -21.57
CA LYS A 191 18.19 -1.24 -21.72
C LYS A 191 17.44 -1.05 -20.41
N THR A 192 17.26 0.19 -19.98
CA THR A 192 16.71 0.48 -18.65
C THR A 192 15.85 1.72 -18.69
N THR A 193 14.75 1.70 -17.95
CA THR A 193 13.92 2.87 -17.66
C THR A 193 14.02 3.20 -16.18
N CYS A 194 13.72 4.43 -15.78
CA CYS A 194 13.63 4.83 -14.38
C CYS A 194 12.72 6.05 -14.22
N HIS A 195 12.61 6.59 -13.01
CA HIS A 195 11.86 7.81 -12.77
C HIS A 195 12.40 8.97 -13.62
N PRO A 196 11.54 9.80 -14.24
CA PRO A 196 11.98 10.92 -15.08
C PRO A 196 13.01 11.83 -14.42
N ALA A 197 12.86 12.09 -13.11
CA ALA A 197 13.78 12.91 -12.32
C ALA A 197 15.18 12.31 -12.10
N PHE A 198 15.42 11.06 -12.52
CA PHE A 198 16.70 10.36 -12.38
C PHE A 198 17.24 9.82 -13.72
N MET A 199 16.53 10.08 -14.84
CA MET A 199 16.90 9.57 -16.15
C MET A 199 18.25 10.13 -16.65
N ASP A 200 18.60 11.35 -16.22
CA ASP A 200 19.87 12.02 -16.51
C ASP A 200 21.08 11.31 -15.88
N LYS A 201 20.87 10.51 -14.83
CA LYS A 201 21.92 9.71 -14.19
C LYS A 201 22.21 8.41 -14.95
N LEU A 202 21.30 7.95 -15.81
CA LEU A 202 21.49 6.74 -16.59
C LEU A 202 22.35 7.02 -17.84
N PRO A 203 23.18 6.06 -18.28
CA PRO A 203 23.87 6.19 -19.57
C PRO A 203 22.88 6.34 -20.72
N THR A 204 22.96 7.44 -21.46
CA THR A 204 21.97 7.83 -22.48
C THR A 204 21.69 6.75 -23.53
N PHE A 205 22.72 5.98 -23.93
CA PHE A 205 22.58 4.93 -24.94
C PHE A 205 21.67 3.76 -24.50
N TRP A 206 21.56 3.52 -23.19
CA TRP A 206 20.78 2.41 -22.63
C TRP A 206 19.45 2.87 -22.00
N ALA A 207 19.28 4.18 -21.79
CA ALA A 207 18.09 4.75 -21.18
C ALA A 207 16.91 4.79 -22.17
N VAL A 208 15.75 4.27 -21.77
CA VAL A 208 14.51 4.28 -22.56
C VAL A 208 13.35 4.87 -21.76
N LYS A 209 12.28 5.30 -22.45
CA LYS A 209 11.12 5.95 -21.82
C LYS A 209 9.89 5.06 -21.65
N SER A 210 9.99 3.76 -22.00
CA SER A 210 8.88 2.82 -21.80
C SER A 210 8.53 2.69 -20.32
N ASN A 211 7.26 2.47 -20.00
CA ASN A 211 6.80 2.28 -18.62
C ASN A 211 7.46 1.06 -17.96
N ILE A 212 7.62 -0.01 -18.76
CA ILE A 212 8.31 -1.25 -18.39
C ILE A 212 9.42 -1.48 -19.41
N GLN A 213 10.59 -1.89 -18.92
CA GLN A 213 11.69 -2.35 -19.77
C GLN A 213 12.30 -3.63 -19.20
N VAL A 214 12.15 -4.72 -19.97
CA VAL A 214 12.79 -6.01 -19.71
C VAL A 214 14.10 -6.08 -20.50
N SER A 215 15.19 -6.54 -19.87
CA SER A 215 16.51 -6.73 -20.50
C SER A 215 17.20 -7.96 -19.91
N GLY A 216 16.87 -9.12 -20.48
CA GLY A 216 17.21 -10.42 -19.89
C GLY A 216 16.48 -10.58 -18.57
N GLU A 217 17.23 -10.77 -17.50
CA GLU A 217 16.77 -11.04 -16.14
C GLU A 217 16.41 -9.77 -15.36
N LEU A 218 16.73 -8.60 -15.91
CA LEU A 218 16.41 -7.30 -15.32
C LEU A 218 15.09 -6.78 -15.88
N THR A 219 14.16 -6.43 -14.99
CA THR A 219 12.97 -5.64 -15.33
C THR A 219 13.01 -4.29 -14.61
N THR A 220 12.77 -3.19 -15.33
CA THR A 220 12.73 -1.85 -14.73
C THR A 220 11.45 -1.10 -15.05
N SER A 221 11.07 -0.18 -14.16
CA SER A 221 9.88 0.66 -14.32
C SER A 221 10.09 2.09 -13.81
N ARG A 222 9.14 3.00 -14.10
CA ARG A 222 9.33 4.45 -14.01
C ARG A 222 8.93 5.08 -12.68
N GLY A 223 7.81 4.70 -12.08
CA GLY A 223 7.36 5.37 -10.86
C GLY A 223 6.09 4.76 -10.27
N PRO A 224 5.54 5.36 -9.22
CA PRO A 224 4.41 4.80 -8.47
C PRO A 224 3.20 4.45 -9.37
N GLY A 225 2.91 5.30 -10.35
CA GLY A 225 1.84 5.14 -11.33
C GLY A 225 2.04 4.00 -12.33
N THR A 226 3.25 3.46 -12.47
CA THR A 226 3.55 2.30 -13.33
C THR A 226 3.73 1.00 -12.55
N THR A 227 3.55 1.00 -11.23
CA THR A 227 3.86 -0.15 -10.36
C THR A 227 3.00 -1.37 -10.65
N PHE A 228 1.69 -1.22 -10.91
CA PHE A 228 0.84 -2.36 -11.25
C PHE A 228 1.34 -3.08 -12.51
N GLN A 229 1.69 -2.33 -13.56
CA GLN A 229 2.26 -2.89 -14.80
C GLN A 229 3.59 -3.60 -14.50
N PHE A 230 4.40 -3.05 -13.60
CA PHE A 230 5.67 -3.63 -13.20
C PHE A 230 5.49 -4.94 -12.44
N ALA A 231 4.61 -4.96 -11.45
CA ALA A 231 4.30 -6.16 -10.68
C ALA A 231 3.71 -7.28 -11.57
N LEU A 232 2.78 -6.95 -12.49
CA LEU A 232 2.22 -7.93 -13.42
C LEU A 232 3.27 -8.47 -14.40
N SER A 233 4.21 -7.64 -14.87
CA SER A 233 5.33 -8.11 -15.69
C SER A 233 6.25 -9.07 -14.93
N LEU A 234 6.42 -8.88 -13.62
CA LEU A 234 7.17 -9.81 -12.77
C LEU A 234 6.39 -11.10 -12.49
N VAL A 235 5.07 -11.02 -12.32
CA VAL A 235 4.19 -12.20 -12.23
C VAL A 235 4.27 -13.04 -13.51
N GLU A 236 4.22 -12.41 -14.67
CA GLU A 236 4.36 -13.09 -15.96
C GLU A 236 5.68 -13.86 -16.07
N GLN A 237 6.79 -13.25 -15.64
CA GLN A 237 8.09 -13.89 -15.68
C GLN A 237 8.25 -15.04 -14.67
N LEU A 238 7.56 -14.98 -13.53
CA LEU A 238 7.62 -16.00 -12.48
C LEU A 238 6.66 -17.17 -12.69
N PHE A 239 5.45 -16.87 -13.19
CA PHE A 239 4.30 -17.79 -13.20
C PHE A 239 3.64 -17.94 -14.58
N GLY A 240 4.06 -17.16 -15.57
CA GLY A 240 3.53 -17.18 -16.93
C GLY A 240 2.40 -16.18 -17.20
N GLU A 241 2.12 -15.96 -18.48
CA GLU A 241 1.13 -14.99 -18.98
C GLU A 241 -0.28 -15.23 -18.45
N SER A 242 -0.69 -16.49 -18.32
CA SER A 242 -2.03 -16.82 -17.79
C SER A 242 -2.22 -16.34 -16.35
N ALA A 243 -1.20 -16.52 -15.50
CA ALA A 243 -1.25 -16.05 -14.12
C ALA A 243 -1.28 -14.52 -14.06
N ALA A 244 -0.44 -13.85 -14.86
CA ALA A 244 -0.44 -12.39 -14.93
C ALA A 244 -1.79 -11.83 -15.38
N LYS A 245 -2.44 -12.48 -16.36
CA LYS A 245 -3.77 -12.10 -16.82
C LYS A 245 -4.84 -12.28 -15.74
N GLU A 246 -4.86 -13.43 -15.07
CA GLU A 246 -5.80 -13.69 -13.96
C GLU A 246 -5.65 -12.67 -12.83
N ILE A 247 -4.41 -12.39 -12.41
CA ILE A 247 -4.15 -11.36 -11.40
C ILE A 247 -4.56 -9.97 -11.92
N GLY A 248 -4.29 -9.66 -13.19
CA GLY A 248 -4.77 -8.43 -13.83
C GLY A 248 -6.29 -8.27 -13.72
N GLU A 249 -7.06 -9.31 -14.05
CA GLU A 249 -8.52 -9.32 -13.94
C GLU A 249 -8.98 -9.14 -12.49
N LEU A 250 -8.34 -9.80 -11.52
CA LEU A 250 -8.63 -9.64 -10.08
C LEU A 250 -8.35 -8.22 -9.56
N LEU A 251 -7.37 -7.54 -10.14
CA LEU A 251 -7.03 -6.14 -9.84
C LEU A 251 -7.93 -5.15 -10.60
N LEU A 252 -8.82 -5.64 -11.47
CA LEU A 252 -9.62 -4.86 -12.42
C LEU A 252 -8.74 -4.07 -13.41
N MET A 253 -7.64 -4.66 -13.84
CA MET A 253 -6.73 -4.15 -14.86
C MET A 253 -7.15 -4.69 -16.23
N GLY A 254 -7.84 -3.86 -17.02
CA GLY A 254 -8.33 -4.26 -18.36
C GLY A 254 -9.75 -3.83 -18.69
N THR A 255 -10.49 -3.23 -17.77
CA THR A 255 -11.75 -2.55 -18.07
C THR A 255 -11.44 -1.22 -18.75
N ALA A 256 -11.17 -1.29 -20.05
CA ALA A 256 -11.06 -0.14 -20.94
C ALA A 256 -12.43 0.55 -21.07
N ASN A 257 -12.88 1.19 -20.00
CA ASN A 257 -13.80 2.30 -20.12
C ASN A 257 -12.98 3.55 -19.84
N ASP A 258 -12.91 4.40 -20.86
CA ASP A 258 -12.39 5.77 -20.88
C ASP A 258 -13.13 6.71 -19.92
N ASN A 259 -13.89 6.15 -18.97
CA ASN A 259 -14.74 6.88 -18.07
C ASN A 259 -13.88 7.48 -16.95
N THR A 260 -13.54 8.74 -17.19
CA THR A 260 -13.25 9.73 -16.16
C THR A 260 -14.28 9.66 -15.03
N ALA A 261 -13.93 10.20 -13.86
CA ALA A 261 -14.86 10.31 -12.73
C ALA A 261 -16.22 10.84 -13.19
N GLN A 262 -17.29 10.14 -12.82
CA GLN A 262 -18.66 10.57 -13.10
C GLN A 262 -19.18 11.39 -11.93
N GLU A 263 -19.60 12.63 -12.18
CA GLU A 263 -20.09 13.53 -11.14
C GLU A 263 -21.58 13.82 -11.30
N PHE A 264 -22.30 13.71 -10.20
CA PHE A 264 -23.74 13.95 -10.08
C PHE A 264 -24.01 14.89 -8.92
N ASN A 265 -25.13 15.62 -8.98
CA ASN A 265 -25.53 16.57 -7.95
C ASN A 265 -24.38 17.49 -7.54
N THR A 266 -23.70 18.07 -8.55
CA THR A 266 -22.44 18.80 -8.39
C THR A 266 -22.56 19.88 -7.32
N VAL A 267 -21.65 19.81 -6.35
CA VAL A 267 -21.47 20.85 -5.33
C VAL A 267 -19.99 21.18 -5.20
N GLU A 268 -19.70 22.40 -4.78
CA GLU A 268 -18.34 22.79 -4.40
C GLU A 268 -17.95 22.11 -3.07
N TRP A 269 -16.72 21.60 -3.00
CA TRP A 269 -16.13 21.10 -1.76
C TRP A 269 -15.40 22.24 -1.07
N SER A 270 -16.16 23.26 -0.66
CA SER A 270 -15.59 24.40 0.05
C SER A 270 -15.21 24.01 1.47
N LEU A 271 -13.93 24.09 1.75
CA LEU A 271 -13.37 24.02 3.10
C LEU A 271 -12.98 25.43 3.53
N SER A 272 -13.02 25.71 4.82
CA SER A 272 -12.41 26.94 5.35
C SER A 272 -10.94 27.01 4.93
N HIS A 273 -10.31 28.19 4.97
CA HIS A 273 -8.92 28.42 4.54
C HIS A 273 -7.83 27.65 5.32
N HIS A 274 -8.15 26.51 5.95
CA HIS A 274 -7.21 25.60 6.59
C HIS A 274 -6.86 24.42 5.67
N THR A 275 -5.83 23.68 6.08
CA THR A 275 -5.47 22.40 5.47
C THR A 275 -6.59 21.37 5.68
N PRO A 276 -7.05 20.67 4.62
CA PRO A 276 -8.03 19.58 4.73
C PRO A 276 -7.55 18.47 5.66
N ASN A 277 -8.38 18.11 6.65
CA ASN A 277 -8.17 17.01 7.59
C ASN A 277 -8.95 15.77 7.12
N VAL A 278 -8.23 14.71 6.81
CA VAL A 278 -8.76 13.46 6.27
C VAL A 278 -8.55 12.34 7.28
N LEU A 279 -9.63 11.66 7.67
CA LEU A 279 -9.58 10.45 8.46
C LEU A 279 -9.65 9.23 7.54
N LEU A 280 -8.68 8.32 7.69
CA LEU A 280 -8.64 7.01 7.02
C LEU A 280 -8.67 5.90 8.08
N PRO A 281 -9.86 5.40 8.46
CA PRO A 281 -9.99 4.30 9.41
C PRO A 281 -9.53 2.99 8.80
N ILE A 282 -8.65 2.26 9.51
CA ILE A 282 -8.12 0.97 9.08
C ILE A 282 -8.34 -0.10 10.16
N ALA A 283 -8.31 -1.36 9.74
CA ALA A 283 -8.51 -2.52 10.59
C ALA A 283 -7.66 -3.69 10.09
N HIS A 284 -7.55 -4.75 10.89
CA HIS A 284 -7.01 -6.02 10.40
C HIS A 284 -7.78 -6.51 9.18
N GLY A 285 -7.04 -6.77 8.10
CA GLY A 285 -7.57 -7.18 6.81
C GLY A 285 -8.17 -6.07 5.96
N SER A 286 -7.91 -4.80 6.29
CA SER A 286 -8.06 -3.68 5.34
C SER A 286 -7.17 -3.90 4.12
N GLU A 287 -7.59 -3.38 2.97
CA GLU A 287 -6.83 -3.47 1.72
C GLU A 287 -5.61 -2.52 1.77
N GLU A 288 -4.40 -3.09 1.77
CA GLU A 288 -3.15 -2.33 1.92
C GLU A 288 -2.86 -1.35 0.77
N ILE A 289 -3.12 -1.73 -0.48
CA ILE A 289 -2.91 -0.86 -1.65
C ILE A 289 -3.83 0.35 -1.53
N GLU A 290 -5.10 0.14 -1.21
CA GLU A 290 -6.06 1.25 -1.07
C GLU A 290 -5.63 2.20 0.05
N VAL A 291 -5.27 1.66 1.22
CA VAL A 291 -4.81 2.46 2.37
C VAL A 291 -3.61 3.32 1.99
N VAL A 292 -2.59 2.71 1.39
CA VAL A 292 -1.33 3.38 1.09
C VAL A 292 -1.48 4.42 -0.01
N ILE A 293 -2.16 4.10 -1.11
CA ILE A 293 -2.33 5.02 -2.22
C ILE A 293 -3.16 6.24 -1.80
N ILE A 294 -4.26 6.04 -1.06
CA ILE A 294 -5.09 7.13 -0.58
C ILE A 294 -4.29 8.05 0.35
N ALA A 295 -3.57 7.47 1.31
CA ALA A 295 -2.77 8.25 2.26
C ALA A 295 -1.65 9.03 1.56
N ASP A 296 -0.85 8.39 0.71
CA ASP A 296 0.29 9.01 0.05
C ASP A 296 -0.16 10.15 -0.90
N ILE A 297 -1.12 9.89 -1.80
CA ILE A 297 -1.56 10.90 -2.78
C ILE A 297 -2.14 12.14 -2.10
N LEU A 298 -2.94 11.96 -1.04
CA LEU A 298 -3.50 13.09 -0.30
C LEU A 298 -2.43 13.86 0.50
N LYS A 299 -1.44 13.18 1.06
CA LYS A 299 -0.28 13.83 1.72
C LYS A 299 0.59 14.60 0.72
N ARG A 300 0.81 14.08 -0.50
CA ARG A 300 1.48 14.80 -1.60
C ARG A 300 0.73 16.08 -1.99
N ALA A 301 -0.60 16.04 -1.94
CA ALA A 301 -1.44 17.22 -2.14
C ALA A 301 -1.42 18.21 -0.97
N ARG A 302 -0.74 17.89 0.14
CA ARG A 302 -0.66 18.64 1.41
C ARG A 302 -1.90 18.56 2.29
N ALA A 303 -2.74 17.53 2.13
CA ALA A 303 -3.78 17.24 3.12
C ALA A 303 -3.16 16.69 4.41
N ASN A 304 -3.79 16.98 5.54
CA ASN A 304 -3.49 16.33 6.81
C ASN A 304 -4.26 15.00 6.86
N VAL A 305 -3.57 13.89 6.59
CA VAL A 305 -4.17 12.55 6.59
C VAL A 305 -3.83 11.84 7.89
N ILE A 306 -4.86 11.43 8.62
CA ILE A 306 -4.78 10.66 9.86
C ILE A 306 -5.23 9.24 9.56
N VAL A 307 -4.30 8.31 9.60
CA VAL A 307 -4.58 6.87 9.52
C VAL A 307 -4.90 6.36 10.92
N ALA A 308 -6.12 5.88 11.14
CA ALA A 308 -6.60 5.53 12.48
C ALA A 308 -6.98 4.05 12.58
N SER A 309 -6.32 3.31 13.47
CA SER A 309 -6.64 1.90 13.71
C SER A 309 -7.92 1.77 14.53
N VAL A 310 -8.89 0.95 14.08
CA VAL A 310 -10.07 0.59 14.88
C VAL A 310 -9.81 -0.56 15.85
N GLU A 311 -8.60 -1.13 15.83
CA GLU A 311 -8.17 -2.19 16.73
C GLU A 311 -7.74 -1.60 18.09
N ASN A 312 -7.19 -2.45 18.96
CA ASN A 312 -6.65 -2.04 20.26
C ASN A 312 -5.15 -1.65 20.21
N ASN A 313 -4.55 -1.67 19.02
CA ASN A 313 -3.15 -1.35 18.76
C ASN A 313 -3.02 -0.59 17.43
N LEU A 314 -1.89 0.08 17.24
CA LEU A 314 -1.60 0.86 16.03
C LEU A 314 -1.21 -0.03 14.85
N GLU A 315 -0.47 -1.12 15.11
CA GLU A 315 -0.05 -2.05 14.07
C GLU A 315 -1.21 -2.96 13.64
N ILE A 316 -1.51 -2.96 12.34
CA ILE A 316 -2.47 -3.87 11.72
C ILE A 316 -1.79 -4.73 10.64
N SER A 317 -2.17 -6.00 10.60
CA SER A 317 -1.95 -6.85 9.42
C SER A 317 -3.08 -6.62 8.41
N ALA A 318 -2.72 -6.13 7.22
CA ALA A 318 -3.61 -5.91 6.09
C ALA A 318 -4.01 -7.22 5.39
N SER A 319 -4.78 -7.12 4.32
CA SER A 319 -5.47 -8.24 3.67
C SER A 319 -4.54 -9.26 3.01
N ARG A 320 -3.36 -8.85 2.53
CA ARG A 320 -2.28 -9.71 2.02
C ARG A 320 -1.06 -9.70 2.92
N GLY A 321 -1.26 -9.42 4.21
CA GLY A 321 -0.23 -9.59 5.25
C GLY A 321 0.79 -8.46 5.32
N THR A 322 0.62 -7.38 4.55
CA THR A 322 1.40 -6.15 4.76
C THR A 322 1.10 -5.60 6.16
N LYS A 323 2.12 -5.33 6.96
CA LYS A 323 1.93 -4.75 8.30
C LYS A 323 2.10 -3.23 8.23
N ILE A 324 1.08 -2.51 8.68
CA ILE A 324 1.02 -1.05 8.66
C ILE A 324 0.82 -0.55 10.08
N VAL A 325 1.57 0.47 10.51
CA VAL A 325 1.37 1.15 11.80
C VAL A 325 0.54 2.41 11.56
N ALA A 326 -0.65 2.45 12.15
CA ALA A 326 -1.53 3.62 12.14
C ALA A 326 -0.91 4.79 12.93
N ASP A 327 -1.34 6.01 12.63
CA ASP A 327 -0.90 7.22 13.33
C ASP A 327 -1.46 7.25 14.75
N ILE A 328 -2.75 6.92 14.90
CA ILE A 328 -3.49 6.93 16.16
C ILE A 328 -4.50 5.78 16.24
N LEU A 329 -5.08 5.57 17.43
CA LEU A 329 -6.28 4.74 17.57
C LEU A 329 -7.52 5.55 17.18
N ILE A 330 -8.55 4.89 16.67
CA ILE A 330 -9.82 5.54 16.30
C ILE A 330 -10.50 6.20 17.50
N ALA A 331 -10.20 5.73 18.72
CA ALA A 331 -10.69 6.32 19.96
C ALA A 331 -10.19 7.76 20.15
N ASP A 332 -8.98 8.07 19.71
CA ASP A 332 -8.38 9.41 19.81
C ASP A 332 -8.84 10.29 18.65
N ALA A 333 -9.08 9.68 17.48
CA ALA A 333 -9.59 10.37 16.29
C ALA A 333 -10.97 11.02 16.51
N GLN A 334 -11.72 10.61 17.54
CA GLN A 334 -13.07 11.12 17.79
C GLN A 334 -13.10 12.49 18.48
N GLU A 335 -11.95 12.99 18.92
CA GLU A 335 -11.84 14.27 19.63
C GLU A 335 -11.89 15.48 18.70
N SER A 336 -11.74 15.27 17.38
CA SER A 336 -11.77 16.31 16.35
C SER A 336 -12.76 16.00 15.24
N ALA A 337 -13.35 17.05 14.66
CA ALA A 337 -14.09 16.94 13.40
C ALA A 337 -13.13 16.70 12.22
N HIS A 338 -13.58 15.93 11.23
CA HIS A 338 -12.82 15.64 10.00
C HIS A 338 -13.55 16.21 8.80
N ASP A 339 -12.82 16.82 7.87
CA ASP A 339 -13.40 17.36 6.63
C ASP A 339 -13.86 16.23 5.70
N LEU A 340 -13.10 15.13 5.72
CA LEU A 340 -13.32 13.95 4.90
C LEU A 340 -13.04 12.67 5.70
N ILE A 341 -13.95 11.70 5.64
CA ILE A 341 -13.72 10.32 6.09
C ILE A 341 -13.70 9.41 4.86
N ILE A 342 -12.63 8.65 4.67
CA ILE A 342 -12.51 7.68 3.57
C ILE A 342 -12.44 6.27 4.15
N LEU A 343 -13.26 5.36 3.63
CA LEU A 343 -13.26 3.96 4.04
C LEU A 343 -12.51 3.11 3.00
N PRO A 344 -11.42 2.41 3.38
CA PRO A 344 -10.78 1.44 2.50
C PRO A 344 -11.55 0.12 2.53
N GLY A 345 -11.37 -0.68 1.49
CA GLY A 345 -11.91 -2.01 1.31
C GLY A 345 -11.21 -3.09 2.13
N GLY A 346 -11.18 -4.29 1.55
CA GLY A 346 -10.73 -5.52 2.21
C GLY A 346 -11.84 -6.16 3.04
N ASN A 347 -12.33 -7.33 2.61
CA ASN A 347 -13.53 -7.96 3.20
C ASN A 347 -13.45 -8.12 4.73
N ALA A 348 -12.30 -8.57 5.23
CA ALA A 348 -12.08 -8.75 6.66
C ALA A 348 -11.98 -7.41 7.40
N GLY A 349 -11.34 -6.40 6.79
CA GLY A 349 -11.29 -5.04 7.31
C GLY A 349 -12.67 -4.41 7.38
N VAL A 350 -13.45 -4.47 6.29
CA VAL A 350 -14.83 -3.96 6.21
C VAL A 350 -15.72 -4.59 7.29
N GLN A 351 -15.60 -5.89 7.56
CA GLN A 351 -16.35 -6.54 8.65
C GLN A 351 -16.00 -5.97 10.03
N ARG A 352 -14.73 -5.62 10.27
CA ARG A 352 -14.27 -5.02 11.53
C ARG A 352 -14.66 -3.55 11.64
N LEU A 353 -14.41 -2.76 10.60
CA LEU A 353 -14.85 -1.37 10.49
C LEU A 353 -16.36 -1.24 10.75
N THR A 354 -17.18 -2.12 10.16
CA THR A 354 -18.64 -2.16 10.39
C THR A 354 -19.04 -2.38 11.86
N LYS A 355 -18.18 -3.01 12.68
CA LYS A 355 -18.47 -3.27 14.11
C LYS A 355 -18.05 -2.11 15.01
N SER A 356 -17.15 -1.23 14.56
CA SER A 356 -16.65 -0.11 15.36
C SER A 356 -17.78 0.87 15.70
N LYS A 357 -18.06 1.00 17.01
CA LYS A 357 -19.05 1.97 17.52
C LYS A 357 -18.59 3.41 17.31
N VAL A 358 -17.29 3.65 17.47
CA VAL A 358 -16.68 4.98 17.27
C VAL A 358 -16.81 5.40 15.81
N LEU A 359 -16.49 4.51 14.86
CA LEU A 359 -16.64 4.82 13.43
C LEU A 359 -18.10 5.13 13.05
N LYS A 360 -19.08 4.36 13.57
CA LYS A 360 -20.51 4.65 13.34
C LYS A 360 -20.91 6.04 13.84
N LYS A 361 -20.43 6.41 15.03
CA LYS A 361 -20.65 7.75 15.59
C LYS A 361 -20.06 8.82 14.67
N LEU A 362 -18.80 8.66 14.25
CA LEU A 362 -18.12 9.60 13.35
C LEU A 362 -18.83 9.73 12.00
N LEU A 363 -19.27 8.63 11.38
CA LEU A 363 -20.02 8.67 10.12
C LEU A 363 -21.38 9.38 10.27
N LYS A 364 -22.07 9.17 11.41
CA LYS A 364 -23.31 9.89 11.71
C LYS A 364 -23.06 11.39 11.84
N GLU A 365 -22.01 11.78 12.55
CA GLU A 365 -21.61 13.19 12.70
C GLU A 365 -21.19 13.81 11.36
N GLN A 366 -20.47 13.06 10.53
CA GLN A 366 -20.08 13.47 9.17
C GLN A 366 -21.30 13.80 8.34
N ASN A 367 -22.32 12.94 8.38
CA ASN A 367 -23.57 13.13 7.67
C ASN A 367 -24.41 14.28 8.22
N SER A 368 -24.58 14.37 9.54
CA SER A 368 -25.35 15.44 10.18
C SER A 368 -24.74 16.83 9.97
N ALA A 369 -23.41 16.92 9.87
CA ALA A 369 -22.71 18.15 9.53
C ALA A 369 -22.65 18.40 8.01
N GLY A 370 -23.14 17.46 7.19
CA GLY A 370 -23.06 17.53 5.74
C GLY A 370 -21.62 17.65 5.25
N ARG A 371 -20.66 16.92 5.84
CA ARG A 371 -19.25 16.91 5.43
C ARG A 371 -18.98 15.81 4.40
N ILE A 372 -17.79 15.81 3.83
CA ILE A 372 -17.42 14.93 2.73
C ILE A 372 -17.13 13.53 3.29
N TYR A 373 -17.52 12.50 2.55
CA TYR A 373 -17.20 11.11 2.90
C TYR A 373 -17.04 10.27 1.65
N GLY A 374 -16.27 9.19 1.77
CA GLY A 374 -16.08 8.28 0.66
C GLY A 374 -15.73 6.87 1.05
N ALA A 375 -15.81 5.98 0.07
CA ALA A 375 -15.60 4.56 0.25
C ALA A 375 -15.09 3.91 -1.03
N VAL A 376 -14.10 3.03 -0.90
CA VAL A 376 -13.51 2.29 -2.03
C VAL A 376 -13.84 0.80 -1.93
N SER A 377 -13.96 0.15 -3.08
CA SER A 377 -14.04 -1.31 -3.18
C SER A 377 -15.27 -1.87 -2.47
N SER A 378 -15.08 -2.72 -1.47
CA SER A 378 -16.17 -3.36 -0.70
C SER A 378 -16.75 -2.48 0.42
N SER A 379 -16.12 -1.35 0.74
CA SER A 379 -16.52 -0.49 1.85
C SER A 379 -17.77 0.39 1.65
N PRO A 380 -18.31 0.62 0.44
CA PRO A 380 -19.65 1.22 0.27
C PRO A 380 -20.75 0.43 1.02
N ALA A 381 -20.54 -0.87 1.27
CA ALA A 381 -21.43 -1.65 2.12
C ALA A 381 -21.54 -1.13 3.57
N ILE A 382 -20.51 -0.43 4.08
CA ILE A 382 -20.54 0.24 5.38
C ILE A 382 -21.46 1.45 5.31
N LEU A 383 -21.30 2.29 4.28
CA LEU A 383 -22.11 3.48 4.05
C LEU A 383 -23.59 3.11 3.86
N HIS A 384 -23.89 2.07 3.09
CA HIS A 384 -25.24 1.53 2.91
C HIS A 384 -25.88 1.16 4.25
N LYS A 385 -25.17 0.43 5.12
CA LYS A 385 -25.68 0.05 6.46
C LYS A 385 -25.93 1.26 7.38
N GLN A 386 -25.28 2.40 7.12
CA GLN A 386 -25.52 3.64 7.86
C GLN A 386 -26.58 4.54 7.19
N GLY A 387 -27.19 4.09 6.07
CA GLY A 387 -28.17 4.87 5.31
C GLY A 387 -27.56 6.02 4.49
N LEU A 388 -26.24 6.04 4.32
CA LEU A 388 -25.51 7.12 3.65
C LEU A 388 -25.49 7.01 2.12
N LEU A 389 -26.01 5.90 1.57
CA LEU A 389 -26.15 5.71 0.12
C LEU A 389 -27.59 5.90 -0.38
N LYS A 390 -28.54 6.21 0.52
CA LYS A 390 -29.93 6.38 0.13
C LYS A 390 -30.07 7.55 -0.86
N GLU A 391 -30.67 7.30 -2.02
CA GLU A 391 -30.87 8.29 -3.09
C GLU A 391 -29.54 8.91 -3.58
N LYS A 392 -28.46 8.12 -3.50
CA LYS A 392 -27.13 8.50 -3.99
C LYS A 392 -26.65 7.54 -5.05
N ARG A 393 -25.98 8.11 -6.06
CA ARG A 393 -25.22 7.36 -7.05
C ARG A 393 -23.84 7.03 -6.50
N PHE A 394 -23.41 5.80 -6.71
CA PHE A 394 -22.10 5.34 -6.25
C PHE A 394 -21.57 4.22 -7.14
N THR A 395 -20.30 3.87 -6.99
CA THR A 395 -19.70 2.65 -7.53
C THR A 395 -19.09 1.85 -6.38
N ALA A 396 -18.89 0.55 -6.58
CA ALA A 396 -18.31 -0.35 -5.58
C ALA A 396 -17.69 -1.56 -6.28
N HIS A 397 -16.93 -2.37 -5.54
CA HIS A 397 -16.38 -3.60 -6.09
C HIS A 397 -17.49 -4.54 -6.56
N PRO A 398 -17.36 -5.20 -7.73
CA PRO A 398 -18.40 -6.07 -8.29
C PRO A 398 -18.96 -7.11 -7.31
N SER A 399 -18.13 -7.62 -6.40
CA SER A 399 -18.54 -8.61 -5.39
C SER A 399 -19.56 -8.10 -4.35
N VAL A 400 -19.78 -6.79 -4.25
CA VAL A 400 -20.74 -6.17 -3.33
C VAL A 400 -21.86 -5.43 -4.04
N VAL A 401 -21.65 -4.98 -5.28
CA VAL A 401 -22.63 -4.22 -6.08
C VAL A 401 -24.00 -4.91 -6.11
N ASP A 402 -24.06 -6.20 -6.44
CA ASP A 402 -25.35 -6.93 -6.55
C ASP A 402 -26.14 -7.01 -5.23
N LYS A 403 -25.46 -6.79 -4.09
CA LYS A 403 -26.07 -6.81 -2.75
C LYS A 403 -26.60 -5.44 -2.33
N LEU A 404 -26.20 -4.38 -3.03
CA LEU A 404 -26.60 -3.01 -2.79
C LEU A 404 -27.73 -2.70 -3.77
N LYS A 405 -28.99 -2.77 -3.32
CA LYS A 405 -30.19 -2.59 -4.15
C LYS A 405 -30.48 -1.11 -4.48
N ASP A 406 -29.43 -0.33 -4.68
CA ASP A 406 -29.44 1.12 -4.84
C ASP A 406 -28.88 1.53 -6.21
N GLU A 407 -28.73 2.83 -6.46
CA GLU A 407 -28.24 3.43 -7.73
C GLU A 407 -26.73 3.20 -7.98
N ALA A 408 -26.27 1.95 -7.90
CA ALA A 408 -24.90 1.58 -8.23
C ALA A 408 -24.63 1.76 -9.75
N ILE A 409 -23.55 2.45 -10.09
CA ILE A 409 -23.06 2.62 -11.45
C ILE A 409 -21.96 1.60 -11.70
N ASN A 410 -22.32 0.51 -12.36
CA ASN A 410 -21.42 -0.60 -12.62
C ASN A 410 -20.30 -0.20 -13.58
N GLY A 411 -19.05 -0.58 -13.25
CA GLY A 411 -17.88 -0.34 -14.09
C GLY A 411 -17.40 1.12 -14.13
N ALA A 412 -17.96 2.01 -13.31
CA ALA A 412 -17.43 3.35 -13.13
C ALA A 412 -16.24 3.31 -12.17
N LYS A 413 -15.07 3.79 -12.60
CA LYS A 413 -13.86 3.87 -11.77
C LYS A 413 -14.07 4.73 -10.52
N VAL A 414 -14.70 5.89 -10.71
CA VAL A 414 -14.97 6.87 -9.65
C VAL A 414 -16.36 7.48 -9.89
N VAL A 415 -17.17 7.55 -8.83
CA VAL A 415 -18.46 8.24 -8.83
C VAL A 415 -18.48 9.25 -7.70
N ILE A 416 -18.83 10.50 -8.02
CA ILE A 416 -19.07 11.59 -7.09
C ILE A 416 -20.55 11.93 -7.13
N ASP A 417 -21.22 11.95 -5.97
CA ASP A 417 -22.60 12.44 -5.83
C ASP A 417 -22.66 13.46 -4.70
N GLY A 418 -22.61 14.75 -5.07
CA GLY A 418 -22.51 15.85 -4.12
C GLY A 418 -21.24 15.74 -3.25
N LYS A 419 -21.42 15.31 -1.99
CA LYS A 419 -20.33 15.15 -0.99
C LYS A 419 -19.92 13.69 -0.74
N LEU A 420 -20.55 12.74 -1.43
CA LEU A 420 -20.13 11.35 -1.48
C LEU A 420 -19.15 11.17 -2.64
N ILE A 421 -18.05 10.44 -2.39
CA ILE A 421 -17.19 9.91 -3.45
C ILE A 421 -16.95 8.40 -3.25
N THR A 422 -17.03 7.63 -4.33
CA THR A 422 -16.79 6.17 -4.27
C THR A 422 -15.94 5.69 -5.44
N SER A 423 -15.30 4.54 -5.27
CA SER A 423 -14.46 3.92 -6.31
C SER A 423 -14.59 2.40 -6.33
N GLU A 424 -14.45 1.83 -7.53
CA GLU A 424 -14.72 0.41 -7.82
C GLU A 424 -13.71 -0.53 -7.15
N GLY A 425 -12.41 -0.21 -7.17
CA GLY A 425 -11.41 -1.10 -6.60
C GLY A 425 -9.96 -0.62 -6.78
N LEU A 426 -9.06 -1.60 -6.86
CA LEU A 426 -7.61 -1.39 -6.78
C LEU A 426 -7.06 -0.61 -7.97
N SER A 427 -7.47 -0.95 -9.20
CA SER A 427 -7.02 -0.23 -10.39
C SER A 427 -7.51 1.22 -10.46
N SER A 428 -8.59 1.57 -9.74
CA SER A 428 -9.20 2.89 -9.78
C SER A 428 -8.87 3.76 -8.56
N VAL A 429 -8.13 3.25 -7.58
CA VAL A 429 -7.88 4.00 -6.34
C VAL A 429 -6.96 5.22 -6.53
N THR A 430 -6.05 5.17 -7.51
CA THR A 430 -5.26 6.35 -7.93
C THR A 430 -6.16 7.43 -8.53
N ASP A 431 -7.07 7.04 -9.43
CA ASP A 431 -8.05 7.96 -10.03
C ASP A 431 -8.95 8.58 -8.94
N PHE A 432 -9.38 7.77 -7.96
CA PHE A 432 -10.18 8.21 -6.82
C PHE A 432 -9.46 9.25 -5.96
N ALA A 433 -8.21 8.98 -5.57
CA ALA A 433 -7.44 9.91 -4.76
C ALA A 433 -7.16 11.22 -5.52
N LEU A 434 -6.83 11.14 -6.82
CA LEU A 434 -6.64 12.33 -7.66
C LEU A 434 -7.94 13.13 -7.86
N ALA A 435 -9.10 12.46 -7.94
CA ALA A 435 -10.40 13.14 -7.98
C ALA A 435 -10.67 13.92 -6.69
N ILE A 436 -10.31 13.37 -5.51
CA ILE A 436 -10.36 14.09 -4.24
C ILE A 436 -9.43 15.31 -4.28
N VAL A 437 -8.19 15.14 -4.73
CA VAL A 437 -7.24 16.25 -4.86
C VAL A 437 -7.80 17.34 -5.78
N ASN A 438 -8.41 16.96 -6.90
CA ASN A 438 -9.04 17.91 -7.82
C ASN A 438 -10.20 18.67 -7.17
N LYS A 439 -11.07 17.99 -6.41
CA LYS A 439 -12.19 18.66 -5.71
C LYS A 439 -11.73 19.59 -4.59
N LEU A 440 -10.66 19.25 -3.87
CA LEU A 440 -10.17 20.03 -2.73
C LEU A 440 -9.19 21.16 -3.12
N TYR A 441 -8.39 20.97 -4.17
CA TYR A 441 -7.28 21.87 -4.51
C TYR A 441 -7.26 22.31 -5.98
N GLY A 442 -8.17 21.81 -6.80
CA GLY A 442 -8.26 22.10 -8.23
C GLY A 442 -7.32 21.27 -9.12
N ASN A 443 -7.57 21.36 -10.42
CA ASN A 443 -6.93 20.53 -11.45
C ASN A 443 -5.40 20.66 -11.47
N GLY A 444 -4.87 21.87 -11.28
CA GLY A 444 -3.42 22.11 -11.28
C GLY A 444 -2.68 21.31 -10.20
N ARG A 445 -3.25 21.18 -9.00
CA ARG A 445 -2.66 20.35 -7.93
C ARG A 445 -2.76 18.87 -8.25
N ALA A 446 -3.92 18.41 -8.72
CA ALA A 446 -4.12 17.00 -9.09
C ALA A 446 -3.13 16.57 -10.19
N ARG A 447 -2.96 17.41 -11.22
CA ARG A 447 -2.00 17.17 -12.30
C ARG A 447 -0.56 17.12 -11.80
N SER A 448 -0.15 18.08 -10.97
CA SER A 448 1.21 18.11 -10.41
C SER A 448 1.50 16.85 -9.58
N VAL A 449 0.54 16.37 -8.79
CA VAL A 449 0.67 15.12 -8.04
C VAL A 449 0.78 13.93 -9.00
N ALA A 450 -0.10 13.82 -10.01
CA ALA A 450 -0.06 12.74 -10.99
C ALA A 450 1.25 12.68 -11.79
N GLU A 451 1.79 13.84 -12.20
CA GLU A 451 3.09 13.93 -12.87
C GLU A 451 4.23 13.38 -12.00
N GLY A 452 4.22 13.69 -10.70
CA GLY A 452 5.18 13.15 -9.72
C GLY A 452 5.03 11.64 -9.47
N LEU A 453 3.87 11.06 -9.75
CA LEU A 453 3.64 9.62 -9.70
C LEU A 453 4.01 8.92 -11.01
N VAL A 454 4.31 9.66 -12.09
CA VAL A 454 4.38 9.11 -13.46
C VAL A 454 3.06 8.44 -13.85
N PHE A 455 1.93 9.03 -13.41
CA PHE A 455 0.59 8.57 -13.74
C PHE A 455 -0.01 9.44 -14.84
N GLU A 456 -0.64 8.82 -15.83
CA GLU A 456 -1.29 9.56 -16.92
C GLU A 456 -2.56 10.23 -16.40
N TYR A 457 -2.62 11.55 -16.51
CA TYR A 457 -3.76 12.35 -16.08
C TYR A 457 -4.31 13.16 -17.25
N PRO A 458 -5.64 13.16 -17.50
CA PRO A 458 -6.23 13.85 -18.64
C PRO A 458 -5.82 15.32 -18.70
N LYS A 459 -5.46 15.78 -19.90
CA LYS A 459 -5.29 17.22 -20.17
C LYS A 459 -6.69 17.81 -20.26
N SER A 460 -7.05 18.63 -19.26
CA SER A 460 -8.28 19.44 -19.25
C SER A 460 -8.38 20.33 -20.47
#